data_AF-W4SHK1-F1
#
_entry.id   AF-W4SHK1-F1
#
_cell.length_a   1.000
_cell.length_b   1.000
_cell.length_c   1.000
_cell.angle_alpha   90.00
_cell.angle_beta   90.00
_cell.angle_gamma   90.00
#
_symmetry.space_group_name_H-M   'P 1'
#
loop_
_entity.id
_entity.type
_entity.pdbx_description
1 polymer ?
#
loop_
_entity_poly.entity_id
_entity_poly.type
_entity_poly.pdbx_seq_one_letter_code
_entity_poly.pdbx_strand_id
1 'polypeptide(L)'
;MQGEAPRATLLQRFRTSGNGVLLGSASFREGVDVVGDALSVVVIDKLPFAAPDDPVFEARLDAIRRDGGNPFRDEQLPQAVIALKQGVGRLIRSETDRGVLVLCDPRLVNKGYGRTFMTSLPPFARTREIGDVRAFFGVAEPVGDNGVLALPFGDD
;
A
#
# COMPACT_ATOMS: atom_id res chain seq x y z
N MET A 1 16.01 4.68 -10.12
CA MET A 1 15.29 5.50 -9.11
C MET A 1 14.12 6.25 -9.75
N GLN A 2 13.16 6.75 -8.97
CA GLN A 2 12.02 7.51 -9.47
C GLN A 2 12.52 8.82 -10.14
N GLY A 3 12.24 9.03 -11.43
CA GLY A 3 12.65 10.21 -12.21
C GLY A 3 13.63 9.96 -13.36
N GLU A 4 14.24 8.77 -13.46
CA GLU A 4 15.28 8.48 -14.46
C GLU A 4 14.76 7.92 -15.79
N ALA A 5 13.50 7.48 -15.86
CA ALA A 5 12.90 6.91 -17.06
C ALA A 5 11.38 7.12 -17.11
N PRO A 6 10.77 7.12 -18.32
CA PRO A 6 9.32 7.17 -18.46
C PRO A 6 8.63 6.05 -17.68
N ARG A 7 7.46 6.37 -17.12
CA ARG A 7 6.69 5.47 -16.23
C ARG A 7 6.45 4.08 -16.83
N ALA A 8 6.09 4.01 -18.11
CA ALA A 8 5.89 2.74 -18.82
C ALA A 8 7.17 1.88 -18.87
N THR A 9 8.33 2.51 -19.05
CA THR A 9 9.64 1.84 -19.07
C THR A 9 10.01 1.28 -17.70
N LEU A 10 9.74 2.02 -16.61
CA LEU A 10 9.95 1.52 -15.25
C LEU A 10 9.07 0.29 -14.94
N LEU A 11 7.80 0.33 -15.39
CA LEU A 11 6.88 -0.80 -15.24
C LEU A 11 7.30 -2.01 -16.05
N GLN A 12 7.75 -1.80 -17.29
CA GLN A 12 8.27 -2.88 -18.11
C GLN A 12 9.50 -3.52 -17.46
N ARG A 13 10.47 -2.71 -17.01
CA ARG A 13 11.67 -3.20 -16.30
C ARG A 13 11.32 -3.99 -15.04
N PHE A 14 10.35 -3.52 -14.25
CA PHE A 14 9.86 -4.24 -13.08
C PHE A 14 9.29 -5.62 -13.48
N ARG A 15 8.42 -5.67 -14.49
CA ARG A 15 7.82 -6.92 -14.97
C ARG A 15 8.86 -7.91 -15.50
N THR A 16 9.90 -7.43 -16.19
CA THR A 16 10.95 -8.31 -16.73
C THR A 16 11.99 -8.73 -15.69
N SER A 17 12.10 -8.03 -14.55
CA SER A 17 13.10 -8.33 -13.52
C SER A 17 12.81 -9.57 -12.67
N GLY A 18 11.53 -9.96 -12.52
CA GLY A 18 11.11 -11.10 -11.70
C GLY A 18 11.21 -10.90 -10.17
N ASN A 19 12.11 -10.03 -9.69
CA ASN A 19 12.32 -9.69 -8.28
C ASN A 19 12.46 -8.18 -8.00
N GLY A 20 12.03 -7.34 -8.94
CA GLY A 20 12.18 -5.89 -8.82
C GLY A 20 11.39 -5.32 -7.64
N VAL A 21 11.88 -4.20 -7.10
CA VAL A 21 11.13 -3.36 -6.16
C VAL A 21 10.76 -2.07 -6.87
N LEU A 22 9.46 -1.77 -6.93
CA LEU A 22 8.94 -0.55 -7.50
C LEU A 22 8.54 0.41 -6.39
N LEU A 23 9.35 1.45 -6.18
CA LEU A 23 9.05 2.51 -5.24
C LEU A 23 8.32 3.65 -5.96
N GLY A 24 7.17 4.07 -5.44
CA GLY A 24 6.39 5.18 -5.99
C GLY A 24 5.66 5.96 -4.91
N SER A 25 5.68 7.29 -5.03
CA SER A 25 4.90 8.21 -4.19
C SER A 25 3.40 8.19 -4.55
N ALA A 26 2.58 9.01 -3.88
CA ALA A 26 1.14 9.12 -4.12
C ALA A 26 0.74 9.26 -5.60
N SER A 27 1.60 9.85 -6.45
CA SER A 27 1.40 10.01 -7.89
C SER A 27 1.56 8.71 -8.71
N PHE A 28 2.10 7.64 -8.12
CA PHE A 28 2.07 6.30 -8.73
C PHE A 28 0.69 5.64 -8.63
N ARG A 29 -0.22 6.20 -7.80
CA ARG A 29 -1.57 5.67 -7.59
C ARG A 29 -2.55 6.00 -8.72
N GLU A 30 -2.31 6.98 -9.58
CA GLU A 30 -3.17 7.26 -10.74
C GLU A 30 -2.62 6.62 -12.01
N GLY A 31 -3.14 5.45 -12.42
CA GLY A 31 -2.82 4.86 -13.74
C GLY A 31 -1.58 3.96 -13.83
N VAL A 32 -1.14 3.31 -12.74
CA VAL A 32 -0.20 2.17 -12.84
C VAL A 32 -0.99 0.89 -12.80
N ASP A 33 -1.07 0.25 -13.97
CA ASP A 33 -1.65 -1.06 -14.15
C ASP A 33 -0.52 -2.08 -14.34
N VAL A 34 -0.26 -2.89 -13.31
CA VAL A 34 0.74 -3.98 -13.38
C VAL A 34 0.01 -5.29 -13.28
N VAL A 35 -0.27 -5.90 -14.44
CA VAL A 35 -0.87 -7.23 -14.52
C VAL A 35 0.24 -8.29 -14.45
N GLY A 36 0.04 -9.32 -13.63
CA GLY A 36 0.82 -10.56 -13.64
C GLY A 36 1.52 -10.90 -12.32
N ASP A 37 2.04 -12.13 -12.25
CA ASP A 37 2.69 -12.76 -11.09
C ASP A 37 3.83 -11.94 -10.43
N ALA A 38 4.34 -10.95 -11.15
CA ALA A 38 5.44 -10.08 -10.74
C ALA A 38 5.08 -9.13 -9.59
N LEU A 39 3.79 -8.91 -9.27
CA LEU A 39 3.40 -8.00 -8.19
C LEU A 39 2.83 -8.74 -6.98
N SER A 40 3.76 -9.34 -6.22
CA SER A 40 3.43 -10.20 -5.09
C SER A 40 3.26 -9.43 -3.78
N VAL A 41 3.79 -8.20 -3.66
CA VAL A 41 3.73 -7.42 -2.42
C VAL A 41 3.37 -5.96 -2.73
N VAL A 42 2.39 -5.41 -2.01
CA VAL A 42 2.07 -3.98 -1.97
C VAL A 42 2.34 -3.45 -0.58
N VAL A 43 3.19 -2.44 -0.47
CA VAL A 43 3.50 -1.76 0.79
C VAL A 43 2.90 -0.37 0.78
N ILE A 44 2.15 -0.03 1.82
CA ILE A 44 1.59 1.30 2.05
C ILE A 44 2.16 1.81 3.37
N ASP A 45 3.07 2.78 3.26
CA ASP A 45 3.76 3.36 4.40
C ASP A 45 2.83 4.22 5.27
N LYS A 46 1.94 4.98 4.63
CA LYS A 46 1.02 5.92 5.26
C LYS A 46 -0.37 5.86 4.65
N LEU A 47 -1.38 6.05 5.49
CA LEU A 47 -2.77 6.15 5.06
C LEU A 47 -2.96 7.30 4.05
N PRO A 48 -3.73 7.05 2.97
CA PRO A 48 -3.81 7.90 1.79
C PRO A 48 -4.76 9.09 1.99
N PHE A 49 -4.54 9.90 3.03
CA PHE A 49 -5.30 11.14 3.21
C PHE A 49 -4.87 12.17 2.14
N ALA A 50 -5.85 12.90 1.61
CA ALA A 50 -5.61 13.99 0.67
C ALA A 50 -4.76 15.09 1.32
N ALA A 51 -3.90 15.72 0.50
CA ALA A 51 -3.20 16.92 0.91
C ALA A 51 -4.18 18.11 0.93
N PRO A 52 -4.05 19.04 1.88
CA PRO A 52 -4.99 20.16 2.07
C PRO A 52 -4.78 21.33 1.08
N ASP A 53 -4.11 21.10 -0.05
CA ASP A 53 -3.74 22.13 -1.03
C ASP A 53 -4.67 22.20 -2.26
N ASP A 54 -5.77 21.47 -2.26
CA ASP A 54 -6.84 21.59 -3.26
C ASP A 54 -7.93 22.59 -2.80
N PRO A 55 -8.07 23.77 -3.45
CA PRO A 55 -9.06 24.78 -3.08
C PRO A 55 -10.51 24.28 -3.16
N VAL A 56 -10.83 23.36 -4.08
CA VAL A 56 -12.17 22.79 -4.20
C VAL A 56 -12.44 21.82 -3.05
N PHE A 57 -11.41 21.04 -2.68
CA PHE A 57 -11.50 20.15 -1.52
C PHE A 57 -11.70 20.94 -0.23
N GLU A 58 -10.92 22.00 0.01
CA GLU A 58 -11.09 22.87 1.18
C GLU A 58 -12.46 23.52 1.23
N ALA A 59 -12.99 24.01 0.10
CA ALA A 59 -14.34 24.56 0.04
C ALA A 59 -15.41 23.53 0.42
N ARG A 60 -15.23 22.25 0.04
CA ARG A 60 -16.12 21.16 0.45
C ARG A 60 -16.01 20.88 1.95
N LEU A 61 -14.80 20.86 2.51
CA LEU A 61 -14.61 20.68 3.94
C LEU A 61 -15.28 21.81 4.73
N ASP A 62 -15.16 23.06 4.26
CA ASP A 62 -15.81 24.22 4.87
C ASP A 62 -17.33 24.16 4.82
N ALA A 63 -17.92 23.70 3.71
CA ALA A 63 -19.35 23.50 3.61
C ALA A 63 -19.85 22.51 4.69
N ILE A 64 -19.16 21.38 4.87
CA ILE A 64 -19.50 20.40 5.90
C ILE A 64 -19.39 21.01 7.32
N ARG A 65 -18.38 21.85 7.57
CA ARG A 65 -18.24 22.57 8.86
C ARG A 65 -19.41 23.51 9.11
N ARG A 66 -19.83 24.27 8.09
CA ARG A 66 -20.95 25.23 8.19
C ARG A 66 -22.29 24.53 8.48
N ASP A 67 -22.47 23.32 7.95
CA ASP A 67 -23.65 22.50 8.19
C ASP A 67 -23.60 21.74 9.53
N GLY A 68 -22.57 21.98 10.36
CA GLY A 68 -22.41 21.35 11.68
C GLY A 68 -21.85 19.92 11.65
N GLY A 69 -21.35 19.47 10.49
CA GLY A 69 -20.74 18.16 10.30
C GLY A 69 -19.27 18.09 10.72
N ASN A 70 -18.68 16.90 10.57
CA ASN A 70 -17.27 16.64 10.84
C ASN A 70 -16.55 16.31 9.53
N PRO A 71 -15.79 17.23 8.92
CA PRO A 71 -15.16 17.02 7.61
C PRO A 71 -14.21 15.83 7.57
N PHE A 72 -13.52 15.54 8.68
CA PHE A 72 -12.65 14.38 8.77
C PHE A 72 -13.43 13.08 8.63
N ARG A 73 -14.52 12.94 9.38
CA ARG A 73 -15.35 11.73 9.38
C ARG A 73 -16.19 11.63 8.11
N ASP A 74 -16.72 12.75 7.64
CA ASP A 74 -17.78 12.80 6.64
C ASP A 74 -17.23 12.91 5.21
N GLU A 75 -15.99 13.37 5.02
CA GLU A 75 -15.34 13.45 3.70
C GLU A 75 -13.95 12.80 3.70
N GLN A 76 -13.01 13.25 4.54
CA GLN A 76 -11.60 12.86 4.41
C GLN A 76 -11.37 11.35 4.65
N LEU A 77 -12.02 10.77 5.66
CA LEU A 77 -11.92 9.35 5.98
C LEU A 77 -12.51 8.47 4.86
N PRO A 78 -13.75 8.71 4.36
CA PRO A 78 -14.28 8.02 3.19
C PRO A 78 -13.34 8.08 1.97
N GLN A 79 -12.81 9.27 1.63
CA GLN A 79 -11.90 9.44 0.50
C GLN A 79 -10.63 8.60 0.66
N ALA A 80 -10.01 8.63 1.84
CA ALA A 80 -8.83 7.82 2.12
C ALA A 80 -9.13 6.31 2.06
N VAL A 81 -10.30 5.88 2.53
CA VAL A 81 -10.73 4.47 2.43
C VAL A 81 -10.89 4.05 0.97
N ILE A 82 -11.51 4.87 0.13
CA ILE A 82 -11.65 4.60 -1.31
C ILE A 82 -10.27 4.49 -1.95
N ALA A 83 -9.37 5.45 -1.69
CA ALA A 83 -8.01 5.42 -2.22
C ALA A 83 -7.23 4.16 -1.79
N LEU A 84 -7.40 3.72 -0.54
CA LEU A 84 -6.80 2.46 -0.06
C LEU A 84 -7.35 1.26 -0.85
N LYS A 85 -8.68 1.16 -0.99
CA LYS A 85 -9.32 0.05 -1.73
C LYS A 85 -8.85 -0.01 -3.18
N GLN A 86 -8.70 1.14 -3.83
CA GLN A 86 -8.16 1.21 -5.19
C GLN A 86 -6.70 0.74 -5.26
N GLY A 87 -5.88 1.08 -4.25
CA GLY A 87 -4.51 0.55 -4.12
C GLY A 87 -4.48 -0.98 -3.97
N VAL A 88 -5.39 -1.53 -3.16
CA VAL A 88 -5.49 -2.97 -2.91
C VAL A 88 -6.05 -3.74 -4.10
N GLY A 89 -7.01 -3.18 -4.85
CA GLY A 89 -7.54 -3.79 -6.07
C GLY A 89 -6.47 -3.99 -7.17
N ARG A 90 -5.29 -3.39 -7.02
CA ARG A 90 -4.14 -3.68 -7.88
C ARG A 90 -3.40 -4.95 -7.52
N LEU A 91 -3.47 -5.40 -6.26
CA LEU A 91 -2.81 -6.61 -5.77
C LEU A 91 -3.59 -7.88 -6.15
N ILE A 92 -4.92 -7.80 -6.24
CA ILE A 92 -5.79 -8.94 -6.51
C ILE A 92 -6.66 -8.61 -7.72
N ARG A 93 -6.24 -9.06 -8.88
CA ARG A 93 -6.85 -8.80 -10.20
C ARG A 93 -7.47 -10.05 -10.82
N SER A 94 -7.06 -11.24 -10.37
CA SER A 94 -7.62 -12.54 -10.74
C SER A 94 -7.77 -13.44 -9.51
N GLU A 95 -8.62 -14.48 -9.61
CA GLU A 95 -8.82 -15.46 -8.53
C GLU A 95 -7.55 -16.26 -8.19
N THR A 96 -6.58 -16.30 -9.12
CA THR A 96 -5.30 -16.98 -8.94
C THR A 96 -4.21 -16.09 -8.36
N ASP A 97 -4.47 -14.78 -8.22
CA ASP A 97 -3.48 -13.85 -7.71
C ASP A 97 -3.21 -14.09 -6.23
N ARG A 98 -1.93 -14.19 -5.87
CA ARG A 98 -1.46 -14.34 -4.50
C ARG A 98 -0.54 -13.19 -4.17
N GLY A 99 -0.80 -12.51 -3.06
CA GLY A 99 0.07 -11.43 -2.63
C GLY A 99 -0.16 -10.96 -1.21
N VAL A 100 0.74 -10.11 -0.75
CA VAL A 100 0.77 -9.58 0.62
C VAL A 100 0.61 -8.07 0.58
N LEU A 101 -0.37 -7.57 1.35
CA LEU A 101 -0.54 -6.15 1.63
C LEU A 101 0.12 -5.82 2.96
N VAL A 102 1.13 -4.95 2.93
CA VAL A 102 1.81 -4.45 4.12
C VAL A 102 1.33 -3.04 4.39
N LEU A 103 0.77 -2.82 5.58
CA LEU A 103 0.33 -1.51 6.04
C LEU A 103 1.21 -1.08 7.22
N CYS A 104 2.04 -0.06 7.04
CA CYS A 104 3.00 0.36 8.07
C CYS A 104 2.49 1.49 8.97
N ASP A 105 1.30 2.02 8.71
CA ASP A 105 0.80 3.19 9.43
C ASP A 105 0.27 2.83 10.83
N PRO A 106 0.90 3.32 11.92
CA PRO A 106 0.48 2.99 13.28
C PRO A 106 -0.93 3.49 13.62
N ARG A 107 -1.48 4.44 12.85
CA ARG A 107 -2.83 4.96 13.04
C ARG A 107 -3.91 3.89 12.81
N LEU A 108 -3.60 2.83 12.05
CA LEU A 108 -4.51 1.69 11.87
C LEU A 108 -4.83 0.97 13.18
N VAL A 109 -3.89 0.94 14.12
CA VAL A 109 -4.04 0.28 15.42
C VAL A 109 -4.39 1.31 16.50
N ASN A 110 -3.75 2.48 16.47
CA ASN A 110 -3.79 3.44 17.58
C ASN A 110 -4.95 4.44 17.49
N LYS A 111 -5.68 4.51 16.38
CA LYS A 111 -6.82 5.43 16.19
C LYS A 111 -8.11 4.67 15.95
N GLY A 112 -9.22 5.15 16.51
CA GLY A 112 -10.53 4.50 16.38
C GLY A 112 -11.00 4.31 14.94
N TYR A 113 -10.68 5.24 14.04
CA TYR A 113 -11.00 5.13 12.61
C TYR A 113 -10.19 4.06 11.86
N GLY A 114 -9.10 3.53 12.46
CA GLY A 114 -8.30 2.48 11.85
C GLY A 114 -9.13 1.23 11.54
N ARG A 115 -10.15 0.95 12.37
CA ARG A 115 -11.11 -0.13 12.12
C ARG A 115 -11.91 0.06 10.84
N THR A 116 -12.24 1.31 10.47
CA THR A 116 -12.94 1.60 9.22
C THR A 116 -12.11 1.17 8.01
N PHE A 117 -10.81 1.46 8.01
CA PHE A 117 -9.91 0.97 6.97
C PHE A 117 -9.87 -0.55 6.95
N MET A 118 -9.61 -1.19 8.10
CA MET A 118 -9.47 -2.65 8.17
C MET A 118 -10.74 -3.42 7.79
N THR A 119 -11.92 -2.85 8.02
CA THR A 119 -13.22 -3.47 7.67
C THR A 119 -13.60 -3.21 6.20
N SER A 120 -13.00 -2.19 5.58
CA SER A 120 -13.24 -1.86 4.17
C SER A 120 -12.49 -2.75 3.18
N LEU A 121 -11.47 -3.47 3.66
CA LEU A 121 -10.65 -4.40 2.90
C LEU A 121 -11.32 -5.78 2.79
N PRO A 122 -10.98 -6.57 1.76
CA PRO A 122 -11.34 -7.99 1.71
C PRO A 122 -10.87 -8.73 2.98
N PRO A 123 -11.44 -9.91 3.28
CA PRO A 123 -11.14 -10.67 4.50
C PRO A 123 -9.76 -11.35 4.43
N PHE A 124 -8.69 -10.56 4.44
CA PHE A 124 -7.33 -11.06 4.47
C PHE A 124 -7.00 -11.72 5.80
N ALA A 125 -6.22 -12.81 5.74
CA ALA A 125 -5.45 -13.26 6.89
C ALA A 125 -4.51 -12.13 7.33
N ARG A 126 -4.39 -11.92 8.64
CA ARG A 126 -3.61 -10.82 9.21
C ARG A 126 -2.50 -11.38 10.07
N THR A 127 -1.32 -10.82 9.93
CA THR A 127 -0.15 -11.18 10.72
C THR A 127 0.70 -9.94 11.00
N ARG A 128 1.48 -10.00 12.08
CA ARG A 128 2.57 -9.06 12.37
C ARG A 128 3.94 -9.74 12.29
N GLU A 129 3.96 -11.05 12.03
CA GLU A 129 5.15 -11.87 12.01
C GLU A 129 5.64 -12.04 10.57
N ILE A 130 6.92 -11.76 10.34
CA ILE A 130 7.53 -11.92 9.02
C ILE A 130 7.59 -13.40 8.59
N GLY A 131 7.65 -14.33 9.57
CA GLY A 131 7.64 -15.77 9.32
C GLY A 131 6.39 -16.23 8.57
N ASP A 132 5.22 -15.68 8.89
CA ASP A 132 3.98 -16.01 8.21
C ASP A 132 3.98 -15.55 6.74
N VAL A 133 4.61 -14.41 6.46
CA VAL A 133 4.78 -13.89 5.10
C VAL A 133 5.75 -14.76 4.30
N ARG A 134 6.85 -15.21 4.92
CA ARG A 134 7.81 -16.14 4.30
C ARG A 134 7.14 -17.48 3.98
N ALA A 135 6.41 -18.03 4.94
CA ALA A 135 5.63 -19.26 4.78
C ALA A 135 4.57 -19.12 3.67
N PHE A 136 3.89 -17.97 3.58
CA PHE A 136 2.92 -17.70 2.52
C PHE A 136 3.53 -17.81 1.12
N PHE A 137 4.75 -17.30 0.92
CA PHE A 137 5.46 -17.42 -0.35
C PHE A 137 6.25 -18.72 -0.53
N GLY A 138 6.26 -19.62 0.48
CA GLY A 138 7.04 -20.85 0.44
C GLY A 138 8.55 -20.63 0.45
N VAL A 139 9.02 -19.47 0.94
CA VAL A 139 10.43 -19.15 1.05
C VAL A 139 10.97 -19.79 2.32
N ALA A 140 11.88 -20.76 2.19
CA ALA A 140 12.59 -21.33 3.33
C ALA A 140 13.42 -20.25 4.04
N GLU A 141 13.53 -20.33 5.38
CA GLU A 141 14.50 -19.51 6.12
C GLU A 141 15.89 -19.67 5.47
N PRO A 142 16.62 -18.58 5.17
CA PRO A 142 18.01 -18.71 4.78
C PRO A 142 18.74 -19.37 5.95
N VAL A 143 19.13 -20.63 5.79
CA VAL A 143 20.03 -21.31 6.72
C VAL A 143 21.38 -20.61 6.59
N GLY A 144 21.63 -19.65 7.48
CA GLY A 144 22.96 -19.06 7.63
C GLY A 144 23.88 -20.09 8.24
N ASP A 145 24.99 -20.39 7.57
CA ASP A 145 26.02 -21.37 7.97
C ASP A 145 26.75 -21.02 9.28
N ASN A 146 26.25 -20.08 10.09
CA ASN A 146 26.75 -19.77 11.44
C ASN A 146 25.78 -18.90 12.28
N GLY A 147 24.46 -19.12 12.22
CA GLY A 147 23.52 -18.56 13.20
C GLY A 147 23.43 -17.02 13.28
N VAL A 148 23.98 -16.28 12.30
CA VAL A 148 23.83 -14.83 12.19
C VAL A 148 22.86 -14.50 11.06
N LEU A 149 21.86 -13.69 11.38
CA LEU A 149 20.81 -13.24 10.50
C LEU A 149 21.39 -12.17 9.53
N ALA A 150 21.82 -12.58 8.35
CA ALA A 150 22.22 -11.65 7.30
C ALA A 150 20.97 -11.06 6.64
N LEU A 151 20.55 -9.88 7.09
CA LEU A 151 19.63 -9.05 6.30
C LEU A 151 20.40 -8.54 5.06
N PRO A 152 19.86 -8.65 3.83
CA PRO A 152 20.54 -8.22 2.61
C PRO A 152 20.53 -6.69 2.41
N PHE A 153 20.49 -5.92 3.50
CA PHE A 153 20.58 -4.48 3.48
C PHE A 153 21.72 -4.08 4.43
N GLY A 154 22.92 -3.96 3.88
CA GLY A 154 24.12 -3.52 4.58
C GLY A 154 25.07 -2.83 3.61
N ASP A 155 25.14 -1.51 3.81
CA ASP A 155 26.21 -0.54 3.51
C ASP A 155 26.74 -0.41 2.06
N ASP A 156 26.22 0.62 1.38
CA ASP A 156 27.01 1.68 0.71
C ASP A 156 26.19 3.00 0.68
#